data_AF-A0A7V3H947-F1
#
_entry.id   AF-A0A7V3H947-F1
#
_cell.length_a   1.000
_cell.length_b   1.000
_cell.length_c   1.000
_cell.angle_alpha   90.00
_cell.angle_beta   90.00
_cell.angle_gamma   90.00
#
_symmetry.space_group_name_H-M   'P 1'
#
loop_
_entity.id
_entity.type
_entity.pdbx_description
1 polymer ?
#
loop_
_entity_poly.entity_id
_entity_poly.type
_entity_poly.pdbx_seq_one_letter_code
_entity_poly.pdbx_strand_id
1 'polypeptide(L)'
;MAKHGAGALSLGLGAAILYLGAHAVTGRQGLVAYVDLQGQERALEARIAVLEAERAHLEARAARLRPETLDLDYLDERARITLAAGDREELVFALDP
;
A
#
# COMPACT_ATOMS: atom_id res chain seq x y z
N MET A 1 -30.41 56.21 16.85
CA MET A 1 -30.61 54.80 17.23
C MET A 1 -29.96 53.80 16.24
N ALA A 2 -28.88 54.16 15.53
CA ALA A 2 -28.36 53.36 14.39
C ALA A 2 -27.13 52.47 14.71
N LYS A 3 -26.57 52.54 15.93
CA LYS A 3 -25.29 51.87 16.25
C LYS A 3 -25.44 50.38 16.63
N HIS A 4 -26.61 49.97 17.13
CA HIS A 4 -26.85 48.58 17.56
C HIS A 4 -27.00 47.60 16.38
N GLY A 5 -27.50 48.08 15.23
CA GLY A 5 -27.66 47.26 14.03
C GLY A 5 -26.32 46.85 13.41
N ALA A 6 -25.33 47.74 13.39
CA ALA A 6 -24.00 47.45 12.87
C ALA A 6 -23.25 46.42 13.73
N GLY A 7 -23.31 46.55 15.07
CA GLY A 7 -22.69 45.59 15.98
C GLY A 7 -23.30 44.19 15.88
N ALA A 8 -24.62 44.09 15.80
CA ALA A 8 -25.32 42.81 15.60
C ALA A 8 -24.98 42.16 14.24
N LEU A 9 -24.86 42.96 13.18
CA LEU A 9 -24.47 42.47 11.86
C LEU A 9 -23.03 41.93 11.84
N SER A 10 -22.08 42.66 12.45
CA SER A 10 -20.69 42.20 12.55
C SER A 10 -20.55 40.93 13.38
N LEU A 11 -21.29 40.82 14.48
CA LEU A 11 -21.33 39.59 15.31
C LEU A 11 -21.94 38.42 14.53
N GLY A 12 -23.05 38.65 13.83
CA GLY A 12 -23.68 37.62 12.99
C GLY A 12 -22.76 37.13 11.87
N LEU A 13 -22.07 38.04 11.19
CA LEU A 13 -21.11 37.70 10.15
C LEU A 13 -19.91 36.92 10.73
N GLY A 14 -19.40 37.34 11.89
CA GLY A 14 -18.33 36.63 12.60
C GLY A 14 -18.73 35.19 12.96
N ALA A 15 -19.95 35.00 13.49
CA ALA A 15 -20.48 33.68 13.80
C ALA A 15 -20.64 32.81 12.54
N ALA A 16 -21.11 33.38 11.43
CA ALA A 16 -21.24 32.66 10.16
C ALA A 16 -19.87 32.22 9.61
N ILE A 17 -18.85 33.09 9.67
CA ILE A 17 -17.48 32.75 9.26
C ILE A 17 -16.91 31.63 10.13
N LEU A 18 -17.08 31.71 11.45
CA LEU A 18 -16.61 30.66 12.37
C LEU A 18 -17.29 29.32 12.11
N TYR A 19 -18.61 29.33 11.90
CA TYR A 19 -19.37 28.13 11.57
C TYR A 19 -18.89 27.51 10.25
N LEU A 20 -18.74 28.33 9.20
CA LEU A 20 -18.29 27.84 7.90
C LEU A 20 -16.84 27.36 7.96
N GLY A 21 -15.96 28.05 8.69
CA GLY A 21 -14.58 27.63 8.92
C GLY A 21 -14.49 26.31 9.68
N ALA A 22 -15.26 26.14 10.75
CA ALA A 22 -15.34 24.88 11.48
C ALA A 22 -15.81 23.73 10.58
N HIS A 23 -16.88 23.95 9.80
CA HIS A 23 -17.36 22.96 8.84
C HIS A 23 -16.42 22.71 7.65
N ALA A 24 -15.62 23.69 7.23
CA ALA A 24 -14.60 23.48 6.21
C ALA A 24 -13.44 22.60 6.73
N VAL A 25 -13.18 22.59 8.03
CA VAL A 25 -12.15 21.73 8.64
C VAL A 25 -12.72 20.33 8.92
N THR A 26 -13.87 20.24 9.60
CA THR A 26 -14.44 18.98 10.11
C THR A 26 -15.49 18.35 9.19
N GLY A 27 -15.85 19.02 8.10
CA GLY A 27 -16.85 18.52 7.16
C GLY A 27 -16.40 17.27 6.42
N ARG A 28 -17.36 16.60 5.79
CA ARG A 28 -17.13 15.38 5.01
C ARG A 28 -16.15 15.57 3.83
N GLN A 29 -16.10 16.78 3.28
CA GLN A 29 -15.14 17.20 2.25
C GLN A 29 -14.15 18.23 2.81
N GLY A 30 -13.97 18.23 4.13
CA GLY A 30 -13.11 19.18 4.83
C GLY A 30 -11.65 18.78 4.76
N LEU A 31 -10.81 19.65 5.31
CA LEU A 31 -9.35 19.50 5.27
C LEU A 31 -8.88 18.17 5.91
N VAL A 32 -9.52 17.76 7.02
CA VAL A 32 -9.18 16.49 7.70
C VAL A 32 -9.43 15.29 6.79
N ALA A 33 -10.58 15.24 6.12
CA ALA A 33 -10.92 14.16 5.20
C ALA A 33 -9.96 14.13 3.99
N TYR A 34 -9.55 15.30 3.50
CA TYR A 34 -8.55 15.40 2.43
C TYR A 34 -7.20 14.82 2.84
N VAL A 35 -6.70 15.16 4.03
CA VAL A 35 -5.43 14.62 4.55
C VAL A 35 -5.49 13.10 4.73
N ASP A 36 -6.59 12.57 5.27
CA ASP A 36 -6.78 11.13 5.43
C ASP A 36 -6.79 10.40 4.08
N LEU A 37 -7.52 10.93 3.10
CA LEU A 37 -7.56 10.37 1.74
C LEU A 37 -6.18 10.35 1.09
N GLN A 38 -5.40 11.43 1.24
CA GLN A 38 -4.01 11.48 0.77
C GLN A 38 -3.11 10.46 1.48
N GLY A 39 -3.34 10.22 2.77
CA GLY A 39 -2.66 9.16 3.50
C GLY A 39 -2.98 7.77 2.97
N GLN A 40 -4.26 7.50 2.69
CA GLN A 40 -4.72 6.25 2.10
C GLN A 40 -4.15 6.03 0.70
N GLU A 41 -4.15 7.06 -0.14
CA GLU A 41 -3.57 7.03 -1.50
C GLU A 41 -2.10 6.56 -1.46
N ARG A 42 -1.26 7.21 -0.64
CA ARG A 42 0.15 6.81 -0.48
C ARG A 42 0.32 5.39 0.06
N ALA A 43 -0.55 4.97 0.98
CA ALA A 43 -0.50 3.61 1.52
C ALA A 43 -0.87 2.58 0.44
N LEU A 44 -1.85 2.88 -0.41
CA LEU A 44 -2.24 2.01 -1.52
C LEU A 44 -1.14 1.94 -2.59
N GLU A 45 -0.54 3.06 -2.95
CA GLU A 45 0.59 3.11 -3.88
C GLU A 45 1.76 2.25 -3.38
N ALA A 46 2.10 2.34 -2.09
CA ALA A 46 3.13 1.50 -1.49
C ALA A 46 2.78 0.00 -1.56
N ARG A 47 1.50 -0.37 -1.35
CA ARG A 47 1.03 -1.76 -1.47
C ARG A 47 1.10 -2.26 -2.90
N ILE A 48 0.78 -1.42 -3.88
CA ILE A 48 0.92 -1.77 -5.30
C ILE A 48 2.37 -2.10 -5.62
N ALA A 49 3.32 -1.23 -5.23
CA ALA A 49 4.74 -1.45 -5.49
C ALA A 49 5.25 -2.78 -4.90
N VAL A 50 4.80 -3.12 -3.68
CA VAL A 50 5.14 -4.41 -3.05
C VAL A 50 4.56 -5.59 -3.82
N LEU A 51 3.28 -5.52 -4.20
CA LEU A 51 2.61 -6.60 -4.93
C LEU A 51 3.18 -6.79 -6.34
N GLU A 52 3.58 -5.71 -7.02
CA GLU A 52 4.24 -5.78 -8.31
C GLU A 52 5.60 -6.47 -8.21
N ALA A 53 6.38 -6.16 -7.17
CA ALA A 53 7.65 -6.84 -6.91
C ALA A 53 7.46 -8.35 -6.61
N GLU A 54 6.46 -8.69 -5.79
CA GLU A 54 6.12 -10.08 -5.49
C GLU A 54 5.68 -10.82 -6.75
N ARG A 55 4.82 -10.20 -7.56
CA ARG A 55 4.37 -10.74 -8.84
C ARG A 55 5.55 -10.98 -9.77
N ALA A 56 6.45 -10.02 -9.94
CA ALA A 56 7.62 -10.17 -10.81
C ALA A 56 8.52 -11.33 -10.36
N HIS A 57 8.73 -11.50 -9.05
CA HIS A 57 9.49 -12.61 -8.50
C HIS A 57 8.80 -13.96 -8.75
N LEU A 58 7.47 -14.04 -8.56
CA LEU A 58 6.69 -15.25 -8.84
C LEU A 58 6.67 -15.58 -10.34
N GLU A 59 6.54 -14.58 -11.22
CA GLU A 59 6.60 -14.75 -12.67
C GLU A 59 7.98 -15.26 -13.11
N ALA A 60 9.07 -14.72 -12.56
CA ALA A 60 10.42 -15.21 -12.83
C ALA A 60 10.60 -16.68 -12.40
N ARG A 61 10.05 -17.06 -11.25
CA ARG A 61 10.05 -18.45 -10.76
C ARG A 61 9.22 -19.36 -11.66
N ALA A 62 8.02 -18.92 -12.04
CA ALA A 62 7.13 -19.68 -12.91
C ALA A 62 7.73 -19.87 -14.30
N ALA A 63 8.40 -18.86 -14.84
CA ALA A 63 9.10 -18.95 -16.13
C ALA A 63 10.16 -20.06 -16.14
N ARG A 64 10.94 -20.22 -15.07
CA ARG A 64 11.93 -21.32 -14.94
C ARG A 64 11.32 -22.72 -14.87
N LEU A 65 10.02 -22.81 -14.59
CA LEU A 65 9.28 -24.07 -14.50
C LEU A 65 8.43 -24.35 -15.76
N ARG A 66 8.47 -23.48 -16.78
CA ARG A 66 7.75 -23.71 -18.03
C ARG A 66 8.49 -24.74 -18.91
N PRO A 67 7.79 -25.65 -19.60
CA PRO A 67 8.40 -26.70 -20.42
C PRO A 67 9.35 -26.17 -21.52
N GLU A 68 9.10 -24.96 -22.02
CA GLU A 68 9.88 -24.35 -23.10
C GLU A 68 11.20 -23.71 -22.61
N THR A 69 11.32 -23.43 -21.30
CA THR A 69 12.50 -22.82 -20.64
C THR A 69 12.88 -23.59 -19.37
N LEU A 70 12.58 -24.89 -19.36
CA LEU A 70 12.67 -25.76 -18.19
C LEU A 70 14.12 -25.92 -17.77
N ASP A 71 14.46 -25.31 -16.64
CA ASP A 71 15.77 -25.50 -16.01
C ASP A 71 15.70 -26.78 -15.15
N LEU A 72 16.23 -27.87 -15.71
CA LEU A 72 16.22 -29.19 -15.08
C LEU A 72 17.02 -29.20 -13.76
N ASP A 73 18.09 -28.41 -13.65
CA ASP A 73 18.89 -28.32 -12.43
C ASP A 73 18.11 -27.59 -11.32
N TYR A 74 17.40 -26.51 -11.67
CA TYR A 74 16.51 -25.82 -10.73
C TYR A 74 15.34 -26.70 -10.28
N LEU A 75 14.81 -27.55 -11.16
CA LEU A 75 13.72 -28.48 -10.86
C LEU A 75 14.18 -29.59 -9.92
N ASP A 76 15.38 -30.15 -10.15
CA ASP A 76 15.99 -31.15 -9.27
C ASP A 76 16.25 -30.59 -7.88
N GLU A 77 16.80 -29.37 -7.78
CA GLU A 77 17.00 -28.69 -6.50
C GLU A 77 15.67 -28.44 -5.76
N ARG A 78 14.62 -28.00 -6.46
CA ARG A 78 13.29 -27.80 -5.86
C ARG A 78 12.63 -29.11 -5.43
N ALA A 79 12.83 -30.19 -6.16
CA ALA A 79 12.35 -31.53 -5.79
C ALA A 79 13.06 -32.05 -4.55
N ARG A 80 14.38 -31.85 -4.44
CA ARG A 80 15.17 -32.21 -3.24
C ARG A 80 14.70 -31.41 -2.02
N ILE A 81 14.57 -30.08 -2.13
CA ILE A 81 14.16 -29.23 -1.00
C ILE A 81 12.70 -29.45 -0.58
N THR A 82 11.78 -29.55 -1.55
CA THR A 82 10.32 -29.52 -1.25
C THR A 82 9.74 -30.91 -1.05
N LEU A 83 10.24 -31.92 -1.77
CA LEU A 83 9.69 -33.28 -1.80
C LEU A 83 10.59 -34.29 -1.08
N ALA A 84 11.73 -33.86 -0.51
CA ALA A 84 12.76 -34.73 0.03
C ALA A 84 13.17 -35.84 -0.96
N ALA A 85 13.16 -35.50 -2.26
CA ALA A 85 13.47 -36.43 -3.35
C ALA A 85 15.00 -36.63 -3.52
N GLY A 86 15.72 -36.81 -2.41
CA GLY A 86 17.14 -37.18 -2.39
C GLY A 86 17.31 -38.68 -2.24
N ASP A 87 18.41 -39.21 -2.78
CA ASP A 87 18.79 -40.59 -2.51
C ASP A 87 19.16 -40.74 -1.01
N ARG A 88 18.92 -41.91 -0.41
CA ARG A 88 19.10 -42.11 1.05
C ARG A 88 20.54 -41.87 1.54
N GLU A 89 21.50 -41.91 0.63
CA GLU A 89 22.95 -41.78 0.88
C GLU A 89 23.50 -40.40 0.48
N GLU A 90 22.66 -39.46 0.03
CA GLU A 90 23.13 -38.16 -0.49
C GLU A 90 23.21 -37.08 0.59
N LEU A 91 24.36 -36.39 0.68
CA LEU A 91 24.63 -35.30 1.62
C LEU A 91 24.71 -33.96 0.85
N VAL A 92 23.73 -33.07 1.09
CA VAL A 92 23.69 -31.72 0.51
C VAL A 92 24.29 -30.72 1.50
N PHE A 93 25.32 -29.98 1.07
CA PHE A 93 25.94 -28.92 1.86
C PHE A 93 25.52 -27.54 1.33
N ALA A 94 24.87 -26.74 2.18
CA ALA A 94 24.68 -25.33 1.91
C ALA A 94 26.01 -24.59 2.18
N LEU A 95 26.64 -24.08 1.13
CA LEU A 95 27.79 -23.20 1.26
C LEU A 95 27.28 -21.76 1.37
N ASP A 96 27.45 -21.14 2.54
CA ASP A 96 27.31 -19.70 2.69
C ASP A 96 28.51 -19.01 2.01
N PRO A 97 28.31 -17.86 1.32
CA PRO A 97 29.37 -17.16 0.61
C PRO A 97 30.41 -16.49 1.52
#